data_AF-A0A929ZUG9-F1
#
_entry.id   AF-A0A929ZUG9-F1
#
_cell.length_a   1.000
_cell.length_b   1.000
_cell.length_c   1.000
_cell.angle_alpha   90.00
_cell.angle_beta   90.00
_cell.angle_gamma   90.00
#
_symmetry.space_group_name_H-M   'P 1'
#
loop_
_entity.id
_entity.type
_entity.pdbx_description
1 polymer ?
#
loop_
_entity_poly.entity_id
_entity_poly.type
_entity_poly.pdbx_seq_one_letter_code
_entity_poly.pdbx_strand_id
1 'polypeptide(L)'
;MKKFFFICLFISFGVAAFLGMFWVQNPTLEKFFSDFCISALYIYTIGFSQMLLNNFLSQRWDWISQTYERVTFGIIFTILVSVASVLLCNYINFILIQKMPVEVFWTEKMWWIHIFNILISLGVSAFLHARSFMIEWKKSAMTQVVEQKIIATSANVRFESLKNQLDPHFLFNSLNVLSSLIDENPHKAQEFTASMSKIYRYILDKKDKELVSVEEELDFAETYCEMLSARFEDSISFHFEIEPEVKKAFIVPLSL
;
A
#
# COMPACT_ATOMS: atom_id res chain seq x y z
N MET A 1 1.17 20.78 13.43
CA MET A 1 1.03 21.88 14.40
C MET A 1 1.63 23.19 13.88
N LYS A 2 2.96 23.32 13.71
CA LYS A 2 3.61 24.58 13.24
C LYS A 2 3.03 25.16 11.93
N LYS A 3 2.90 24.34 10.87
CA LYS A 3 2.31 24.79 9.59
C LYS A 3 0.87 25.28 9.72
N PHE A 4 0.05 24.59 10.54
CA PHE A 4 -1.35 24.96 10.77
C PHE A 4 -1.47 26.32 11.47
N PHE A 5 -0.60 26.58 12.47
CA PHE A 5 -0.55 27.85 13.18
C PHE A 5 -0.29 29.04 12.24
N PHE A 6 0.71 28.95 11.36
CA PHE A 6 1.03 30.02 10.41
C PHE A 6 -0.06 30.23 9.36
N ILE A 7 -0.71 29.15 8.90
CA ILE A 7 -1.87 29.25 8.00
C ILE A 7 -3.01 30.01 8.68
N CYS A 8 -3.34 29.67 9.93
CA CYS A 8 -4.38 30.37 10.68
C CYS A 8 -4.04 31.85 10.87
N LEU A 9 -2.78 32.18 11.19
CA LEU A 9 -2.31 33.55 11.36
C LEU A 9 -2.47 34.36 10.06
N PHE A 10 -2.04 33.79 8.94
CA PHE A 10 -2.12 34.44 7.63
C PHE A 10 -3.57 34.65 7.18
N ILE A 11 -4.44 33.66 7.37
CA ILE A 11 -5.87 33.80 7.07
C ILE A 11 -6.49 34.87 7.96
N SER A 12 -6.17 34.91 9.26
CA SER A 12 -6.69 35.91 10.20
C SER A 12 -6.30 37.33 9.79
N PHE A 13 -5.04 37.52 9.38
CA PHE A 13 -4.55 38.79 8.84
C PHE A 13 -5.27 39.16 7.54
N GLY A 14 -5.43 38.21 6.61
CA GLY A 14 -6.11 38.43 5.34
C GLY A 14 -7.58 38.83 5.51
N VAL A 15 -8.30 38.19 6.44
CA VAL A 15 -9.70 38.55 6.75
C VAL A 15 -9.79 39.95 7.35
N ALA A 16 -8.92 40.29 8.30
CA ALA A 16 -8.90 41.63 8.90
C ALA A 16 -8.57 42.73 7.87
N ALA A 17 -7.61 42.46 6.98
CA ALA A 17 -7.26 43.38 5.90
C ALA A 17 -8.42 43.57 4.92
N PHE A 18 -9.13 42.49 4.57
CA PHE A 18 -10.30 42.55 3.71
C PHE A 18 -11.45 43.35 4.34
N LEU A 19 -11.78 43.11 5.61
CA LEU A 19 -12.81 43.86 6.32
C LEU A 19 -12.44 45.36 6.41
N GLY A 20 -11.20 45.66 6.76
CA GLY A 20 -10.69 47.04 6.81
C GLY A 20 -10.77 47.77 5.48
N MET A 21 -10.55 47.08 4.36
CA MET A 21 -10.54 47.68 3.02
C MET A 21 -11.95 47.91 2.46
N PHE A 22 -12.90 47.00 2.70
CA PHE A 22 -14.19 47.00 2.01
C PHE A 22 -15.39 47.38 2.91
N TRP A 23 -15.27 47.23 4.22
CA TRP A 23 -16.39 47.38 5.16
C TRP A 23 -16.22 48.52 6.16
N VAL A 24 -15.01 49.08 6.29
CA VAL A 24 -14.71 50.15 7.24
C VAL A 24 -14.55 51.48 6.51
N GLN A 25 -15.50 52.40 6.68
CA GLN A 25 -15.46 53.73 6.05
C GLN A 25 -14.30 54.62 6.52
N ASN A 26 -13.74 54.37 7.72
CA ASN A 26 -12.58 55.07 8.28
C ASN A 26 -11.62 54.07 8.96
N PRO A 27 -10.68 53.45 8.22
CA PRO A 27 -9.80 52.44 8.76
C PRO A 27 -8.78 53.07 9.73
N THR A 28 -8.80 52.63 10.98
CA THR A 28 -7.78 52.96 12.00
C THR A 28 -6.98 51.72 12.36
N LEU A 29 -5.73 51.90 12.81
CA LEU A 29 -4.89 50.79 13.29
C LEU A 29 -5.54 50.02 14.44
N GLU A 30 -6.22 50.73 15.33
CA GLU A 30 -6.94 50.11 16.45
C GLU A 30 -8.08 49.20 15.97
N LYS A 31 -8.88 49.66 15.00
CA LYS A 31 -9.96 48.85 14.44
C LYS A 31 -9.45 47.64 13.67
N PHE A 32 -8.40 47.83 12.88
CA PHE A 32 -7.72 46.72 12.21
C PHE A 32 -7.22 45.67 13.20
N PHE A 33 -6.59 46.09 14.30
CA PHE A 33 -6.11 45.17 15.32
C PHE A 33 -7.25 44.41 16.01
N SER A 34 -8.36 45.10 16.31
CA SER A 34 -9.56 44.46 16.85
C SER A 34 -10.14 43.41 15.89
N ASP A 35 -10.32 43.77 14.62
CA ASP A 35 -10.83 42.87 13.57
C ASP A 35 -9.91 41.66 13.37
N PHE A 36 -8.60 41.87 13.46
CA PHE A 36 -7.60 40.79 13.46
C PHE A 36 -7.73 39.87 14.67
N CYS A 37 -7.83 40.40 15.88
CA CYS A 37 -8.01 39.61 17.09
C CYS A 37 -9.31 38.80 17.07
N ILE A 38 -10.41 39.39 16.59
CA ILE A 38 -11.69 38.70 16.44
C ILE A 38 -11.57 37.62 15.37
N SER A 39 -11.00 37.92 14.20
CA SER A 39 -10.81 36.91 13.14
C SER A 39 -9.96 35.74 13.63
N ALA A 40 -8.87 36.02 14.34
CA ALA A 40 -8.03 35.02 14.97
C ALA A 40 -8.82 34.16 15.96
N LEU A 41 -9.62 34.76 16.84
CA LEU A 41 -10.48 34.01 17.78
C LEU A 41 -11.34 32.95 17.05
N TYR A 42 -12.01 33.33 15.96
CA TYR A 42 -12.85 32.39 15.20
C TYR A 42 -12.01 31.30 14.51
N ILE A 43 -10.96 31.71 13.77
CA ILE A 43 -10.16 30.79 12.96
C ILE A 43 -9.43 29.77 13.85
N TYR A 44 -8.81 30.23 14.94
CA TYR A 44 -8.12 29.34 15.86
C TYR A 44 -9.09 28.45 16.62
N THR A 45 -10.19 28.97 17.16
CA THR A 45 -11.13 28.14 17.94
C THR A 45 -11.80 27.09 17.07
N ILE A 46 -12.36 27.49 15.93
CA ILE A 46 -13.04 26.56 15.01
C ILE A 46 -12.02 25.61 14.38
N GLY A 47 -10.94 26.14 13.81
CA GLY A 47 -9.94 25.32 13.13
C GLY A 47 -9.26 24.32 14.07
N PHE A 48 -8.88 24.74 15.27
CA PHE A 48 -8.19 23.87 16.23
C PHE A 48 -9.13 22.82 16.82
N SER A 49 -10.37 23.20 17.19
CA SER A 49 -11.36 22.23 17.69
C SER A 49 -11.68 21.16 16.65
N GLN A 50 -11.86 21.54 15.38
CA GLN A 50 -12.09 20.59 14.28
C GLN A 50 -10.85 19.73 13.99
N MET A 51 -9.64 20.29 14.05
CA MET A 51 -8.41 19.52 13.90
C MET A 51 -8.24 18.48 15.01
N LEU A 52 -8.47 18.86 16.27
CA LEU A 52 -8.43 17.96 17.41
C LEU A 52 -9.46 16.85 17.28
N LEU A 53 -10.70 17.19 16.92
CA LEU A 53 -11.76 16.23 16.68
C LEU A 53 -11.37 15.25 15.57
N ASN A 54 -10.92 15.74 14.41
CA ASN A 54 -10.54 14.88 13.30
C ASN A 54 -9.40 13.93 13.69
N ASN A 55 -8.40 14.40 14.43
CA ASN A 55 -7.30 13.57 14.91
C ASN A 55 -7.79 12.50 15.91
N PHE A 56 -8.64 12.89 16.87
CA PHE A 56 -9.25 11.97 17.83
C PHE A 56 -10.04 10.86 17.12
N LEU A 57 -10.90 11.26 16.17
CA LEU A 57 -11.71 10.30 15.41
C LEU A 57 -10.85 9.38 14.56
N SER A 58 -9.79 9.89 13.92
CA SER A 58 -8.88 9.07 13.12
C SER A 58 -8.01 8.12 13.97
N GLN A 59 -7.81 8.39 15.26
CA GLN A 59 -7.19 7.43 16.19
C GLN A 59 -8.18 6.36 16.66
N ARG A 60 -9.48 6.68 16.66
CA ARG A 60 -10.53 5.79 17.16
C ARG A 60 -11.10 4.87 16.08
N TRP A 61 -11.28 5.41 14.88
CA TRP A 61 -11.84 4.72 13.71
C TRP A 61 -11.03 5.06 12.47
N ASP A 62 -10.54 4.03 11.80
CA ASP A 62 -9.80 4.18 10.56
C ASP A 62 -10.75 4.50 9.39
N TRP A 63 -10.27 5.31 8.43
CA TRP A 63 -11.08 5.77 7.30
C TRP A 63 -11.43 4.64 6.31
N ILE A 64 -10.60 3.60 6.22
CA ILE A 64 -10.69 2.56 5.19
C ILE A 64 -11.38 1.30 5.72
N SER A 65 -10.99 0.83 6.89
CA SER A 65 -11.52 -0.41 7.48
C SER A 65 -12.82 -0.20 8.25
N GLN A 66 -13.05 0.99 8.83
CA GLN A 66 -14.20 1.31 9.67
C GLN A 66 -14.94 2.55 9.17
N THR A 67 -15.12 2.64 7.85
CA THR A 67 -15.68 3.84 7.20
C THR A 67 -17.06 4.21 7.75
N TYR A 68 -17.92 3.23 8.02
CA TYR A 68 -19.28 3.48 8.50
C TYR A 68 -19.27 4.16 9.88
N GLU A 69 -18.54 3.60 10.84
CA GLU A 69 -18.37 4.18 12.17
C GLU A 69 -17.71 5.55 12.09
N ARG A 70 -16.66 5.66 11.26
CA ARG A 70 -15.89 6.90 11.09
C ARG A 70 -16.74 8.05 10.55
N VAL A 71 -17.64 7.77 9.61
CA VAL A 71 -18.52 8.76 9.00
C VAL A 71 -19.67 9.11 9.94
N THR A 72 -20.37 8.12 10.50
CA THR A 72 -21.54 8.36 11.36
C THR A 72 -21.17 9.14 12.62
N PHE A 73 -20.17 8.66 13.39
CA PHE A 73 -19.70 9.40 14.57
C PHE A 73 -19.01 10.70 14.18
N GLY A 74 -18.34 10.74 13.02
CA GLY A 74 -17.75 11.95 12.48
C GLY A 74 -18.76 13.07 12.29
N ILE A 75 -19.89 12.80 11.63
CA ILE A 75 -20.95 13.79 11.41
C ILE A 75 -21.51 14.28 12.74
N ILE A 76 -21.85 13.38 13.66
CA ILE A 76 -22.45 13.71 14.95
C ILE A 76 -21.52 14.63 15.76
N PHE A 77 -20.27 14.22 15.97
CA PHE A 77 -19.33 15.02 16.77
C PHE A 77 -18.94 16.33 16.07
N THR A 78 -18.85 16.34 14.74
CA THR A 78 -18.56 17.57 13.99
C THR A 78 -19.64 18.61 14.17
N ILE A 79 -20.92 18.22 14.12
CA ILE A 79 -22.04 19.13 14.37
C ILE A 79 -21.96 19.68 15.80
N LEU A 80 -21.79 18.81 16.79
CA LEU A 80 -21.72 19.21 18.21
C LEU A 80 -20.57 20.18 18.46
N VAL A 81 -19.36 19.87 17.97
CA VAL A 81 -18.18 20.72 18.12
C VAL A 81 -18.32 22.02 17.34
N SER A 82 -18.87 22.01 16.13
CA SER A 82 -19.13 23.24 15.36
C SER A 82 -20.07 24.18 16.09
N VAL A 83 -21.20 23.65 16.61
CA VAL A 83 -22.17 24.44 17.36
C VAL A 83 -21.52 25.03 18.62
N ALA A 84 -20.84 24.20 19.42
CA ALA A 84 -20.21 24.64 20.66
C ALA A 84 -19.12 25.71 20.41
N SER A 85 -18.22 25.46 19.47
CA SER A 85 -17.14 26.40 19.13
C SER A 85 -17.67 27.72 18.59
N VAL A 86 -18.69 27.69 17.72
CA VAL A 86 -19.28 28.91 17.16
C VAL A 86 -20.04 29.71 18.21
N LEU A 87 -20.85 29.06 19.05
CA LEU A 87 -21.56 29.76 20.14
C LEU A 87 -20.57 30.38 21.13
N LEU A 88 -19.47 29.68 21.45
CA LEU A 88 -18.38 30.22 22.27
C LEU A 88 -17.75 31.46 21.65
N CYS A 89 -17.36 31.40 20.36
CA CYS A 89 -16.79 32.55 19.65
C CYS A 89 -17.76 33.73 19.57
N ASN A 90 -19.04 33.48 19.27
CA ASN A 90 -20.06 34.52 19.22
C ASN A 90 -20.26 35.14 20.61
N TYR A 91 -20.30 34.35 21.67
CA TYR A 91 -20.49 34.86 23.03
C TYR A 91 -19.33 35.76 23.45
N ILE A 92 -18.09 35.30 23.22
CA ILE A 92 -16.89 36.10 23.49
C ILE A 92 -16.91 37.40 22.67
N ASN A 93 -17.20 37.32 21.37
CA ASN A 93 -17.20 38.50 20.50
C ASN A 93 -18.28 39.53 20.89
N PHE A 94 -19.55 39.13 20.91
CA PHE A 94 -20.64 40.08 21.04
C PHE A 94 -20.92 40.49 22.49
N ILE A 95 -20.81 39.57 23.45
CA ILE A 95 -21.10 39.87 24.85
C ILE A 95 -19.85 40.37 25.58
N LEU A 96 -18.72 39.67 25.47
CA LEU A 96 -17.54 40.01 26.26
C LEU A 96 -16.71 41.15 25.65
N ILE A 97 -16.51 41.17 24.33
CA ILE A 97 -15.70 42.19 23.64
C ILE A 97 -16.56 43.41 23.29
N GLN A 98 -17.68 43.23 22.59
CA GLN A 98 -18.55 44.34 22.16
C GLN A 98 -19.53 44.83 23.23
N LYS A 99 -19.58 44.18 24.40
CA LYS A 99 -20.39 44.57 25.56
C LYS A 99 -21.89 44.69 25.26
N MET A 100 -22.42 43.89 24.33
CA MET A 100 -23.86 43.84 24.09
C MET A 100 -24.58 43.18 25.30
N PRO A 101 -25.83 43.60 25.61
CA PRO A 101 -26.63 42.93 26.62
C PRO A 101 -26.83 41.44 26.30
N VAL A 102 -26.85 40.59 27.33
CA VAL A 102 -26.93 39.11 27.17
C VAL A 102 -28.22 38.69 26.47
N GLU A 103 -29.28 39.46 26.64
CA GLU A 103 -30.59 39.25 26.02
C GLU A 103 -30.50 39.32 24.49
N VAL A 104 -29.55 40.09 23.95
CA VAL A 104 -29.32 40.21 22.50
C VAL A 104 -28.84 38.88 21.91
N PHE A 105 -28.15 38.05 22.69
CA PHE A 105 -27.56 36.80 22.22
C PHE A 105 -28.60 35.84 21.63
N TRP A 106 -29.84 35.88 22.11
CA TRP A 106 -30.91 34.98 21.71
C TRP A 106 -31.97 35.65 20.81
N THR A 107 -31.69 36.86 20.33
CA THR A 107 -32.59 37.56 19.40
C THR A 107 -32.62 36.91 18.02
N GLU A 108 -33.70 37.12 17.26
CA GLU A 108 -33.85 36.59 15.90
C GLU A 108 -32.66 36.96 14.99
N LYS A 109 -32.21 38.22 15.04
CA LYS A 109 -31.05 38.67 14.27
C LYS A 109 -29.79 37.87 14.63
N MET A 110 -29.60 37.57 15.90
CA MET A 110 -28.42 36.85 16.38
C MET A 110 -28.49 35.35 16.05
N TRP A 111 -29.69 34.76 16.05
CA TRP A 111 -29.92 33.41 15.56
C TRP A 111 -29.43 33.22 14.11
N TRP A 112 -29.74 34.16 13.22
CA TRP A 112 -29.25 34.10 11.84
C TRP A 112 -27.72 34.18 11.76
N ILE A 113 -27.08 34.98 12.61
CA ILE A 113 -25.61 35.07 12.69
C ILE A 113 -25.03 33.74 13.18
N HIS A 114 -25.63 33.11 14.21
CA HIS A 114 -25.20 31.80 14.69
C HIS A 114 -25.28 30.74 13.60
N ILE A 115 -26.43 30.64 12.93
CA ILE A 115 -26.65 29.66 11.85
C ILE A 115 -25.64 29.89 10.73
N PHE A 116 -25.44 31.13 10.28
CA PHE A 116 -24.48 31.45 9.24
C PHE A 116 -23.05 31.03 9.62
N ASN A 117 -22.61 31.35 10.84
CA ASN A 117 -21.27 30.96 11.32
C ASN A 117 -21.14 29.43 11.51
N ILE A 118 -22.20 28.74 11.92
CA ILE A 118 -22.23 27.27 12.01
C ILE A 118 -22.08 26.66 10.61
N LEU A 119 -22.80 27.16 9.60
CA LEU A 119 -22.70 26.65 8.23
C LEU A 119 -21.28 26.81 7.66
N ILE A 120 -20.64 27.96 7.91
CA ILE A 120 -19.22 28.16 7.54
C ILE A 120 -18.33 27.15 8.27
N SER A 121 -18.53 26.96 9.58
CA SER A 121 -17.76 26.00 10.38
C SER A 121 -17.90 24.58 9.86
N LEU A 122 -19.12 24.17 9.49
CA LEU A 122 -19.40 22.86 8.90
C LEU A 122 -18.75 22.71 7.53
N GLY A 123 -18.74 23.75 6.70
CA GLY A 123 -18.02 23.76 5.42
C GLY A 123 -16.51 23.56 5.58
N VAL A 124 -15.90 24.26 6.54
CA VAL A 124 -14.47 24.07 6.89
C VAL A 124 -14.23 22.65 7.39
N SER A 125 -15.09 22.14 8.27
CA SER A 125 -14.96 20.78 8.80
C SER A 125 -15.08 19.72 7.70
N ALA A 126 -16.07 19.85 6.80
CA ALA A 126 -16.25 18.96 5.66
C ALA A 126 -14.99 18.91 4.79
N PHE A 127 -14.36 20.06 4.51
CA PHE A 127 -13.09 20.10 3.80
C PHE A 127 -11.97 19.38 4.55
N LEU A 128 -11.84 19.57 5.86
CA LEU A 128 -10.82 18.89 6.68
C LEU A 128 -11.02 17.37 6.71
N HIS A 129 -12.26 16.90 6.86
CA HIS A 129 -12.60 15.48 6.80
C HIS A 129 -12.32 14.89 5.41
N ALA A 130 -12.75 15.56 4.34
CA ALA A 130 -12.48 15.13 2.96
C ALA A 130 -10.96 15.04 2.70
N ARG A 131 -10.20 16.04 3.13
CA ARG A 131 -8.73 16.01 3.06
C ARG A 131 -8.14 14.84 3.85
N SER A 132 -8.65 14.58 5.05
CA SER A 132 -8.19 13.45 5.88
C SER A 132 -8.46 12.10 5.21
N PHE A 133 -9.67 11.93 4.67
CA PHE A 133 -10.06 10.74 3.92
C PHE A 133 -9.17 10.54 2.68
N MET A 134 -8.96 11.58 1.88
CA MET A 134 -8.12 11.51 0.68
C MET A 134 -6.67 11.10 0.97
N ILE A 135 -6.11 11.54 2.11
CA ILE A 135 -4.76 11.15 2.53
C ILE A 135 -4.71 9.65 2.85
N GLU A 136 -5.65 9.15 3.64
CA GLU A 136 -5.65 7.73 4.03
C GLU A 136 -6.01 6.83 2.84
N TRP A 137 -6.94 7.26 1.98
CA TRP A 137 -7.27 6.56 0.74
C TRP A 137 -6.07 6.46 -0.20
N LYS A 138 -5.35 7.56 -0.41
CA LYS A 138 -4.13 7.55 -1.23
C LYS A 138 -3.07 6.62 -0.65
N LYS A 139 -2.91 6.61 0.68
CA LYS A 139 -1.97 5.72 1.37
C LYS A 139 -2.37 4.25 1.19
N SER A 140 -3.63 3.90 1.40
CA SER A 140 -4.15 2.55 1.19
C SER A 140 -4.01 2.08 -0.26
N ALA A 141 -4.32 2.93 -1.23
CA ALA A 141 -4.17 2.60 -2.65
C ALA A 141 -2.70 2.33 -3.02
N MET A 142 -1.76 3.14 -2.50
CA MET A 142 -0.34 2.92 -2.72
C MET A 142 0.15 1.60 -2.10
N THR A 143 -0.33 1.24 -0.90
CA THR A 143 0.01 -0.03 -0.27
C THR A 143 -0.41 -1.22 -1.13
N GLN A 144 -1.63 -1.21 -1.69
CA GLN A 144 -2.10 -2.27 -2.58
C GLN A 144 -1.25 -2.41 -3.85
N VAL A 145 -0.87 -1.28 -4.46
CA VAL A 145 0.01 -1.28 -5.66
C VAL A 145 1.39 -1.88 -5.34
N VAL A 146 1.96 -1.52 -4.19
CA VAL A 146 3.25 -2.06 -3.75
C VAL A 146 3.15 -3.57 -3.51
N GLU A 147 2.07 -4.03 -2.86
CA GLU A 147 1.83 -5.45 -2.61
C GLU A 147 1.72 -6.26 -3.90
N GLN A 148 0.93 -5.78 -4.87
CA GLN A 148 0.82 -6.42 -6.19
C GLN A 148 2.16 -6.47 -6.92
N LYS A 149 2.97 -5.41 -6.84
CA LYS A 149 4.30 -5.38 -7.47
C LYS A 149 5.24 -6.41 -6.84
N ILE A 150 5.18 -6.59 -5.51
CA ILE A 150 5.96 -7.60 -4.79
C ILE A 150 5.56 -9.00 -5.27
N ILE A 151 4.25 -9.29 -5.35
CA ILE A 151 3.74 -10.58 -5.83
C ILE A 151 4.22 -10.85 -7.27
N ALA A 152 4.08 -9.88 -8.17
CA ALA A 152 4.51 -10.01 -9.56
C ALA A 152 6.02 -10.23 -9.69
N THR A 153 6.82 -9.48 -8.93
CA THR A 153 8.28 -9.64 -8.91
C THR A 153 8.68 -11.01 -8.37
N SER A 154 8.03 -11.48 -7.31
CA SER A 154 8.26 -12.80 -6.73
C SER A 154 7.92 -13.92 -7.72
N ALA A 155 6.79 -13.81 -8.43
CA ALA A 155 6.42 -14.75 -9.48
C ALA A 155 7.45 -14.76 -10.62
N ASN A 156 7.93 -13.59 -11.05
CA ASN A 156 8.96 -13.48 -12.07
C ASN A 156 10.29 -14.10 -11.64
N VAL A 157 10.71 -13.89 -10.40
CA VAL A 157 11.93 -14.52 -9.84
C VAL A 157 11.80 -16.04 -9.80
N ARG A 158 10.64 -16.56 -9.39
CA ARG A 158 10.37 -18.02 -9.44
C ARG A 158 10.41 -18.55 -10.87
N PHE A 159 9.84 -17.80 -11.82
CA PHE A 159 9.86 -18.16 -13.23
C PHE A 159 11.29 -18.18 -13.82
N GLU A 160 12.10 -17.15 -13.59
CA GLU A 160 13.49 -17.13 -14.06
C GLU A 160 14.34 -18.21 -13.36
N SER A 161 14.07 -18.52 -12.09
CA SER A 161 14.72 -19.65 -11.41
C SER A 161 14.38 -20.99 -12.08
N LEU A 162 13.11 -21.24 -12.39
CA LEU A 162 12.68 -22.43 -13.14
C LEU A 162 13.36 -22.53 -14.51
N LYS A 163 13.44 -21.41 -15.23
CA LYS A 163 14.09 -21.34 -16.55
C LYS A 163 15.58 -21.63 -16.47
N ASN A 164 16.28 -21.11 -15.46
CA ASN A 164 17.72 -21.34 -15.28
C ASN A 164 18.05 -22.76 -14.79
N GLN A 165 17.09 -23.47 -14.18
CA GLN A 165 17.26 -24.87 -13.76
C GLN A 165 17.22 -25.85 -14.94
N LEU A 166 16.60 -25.46 -16.06
CA LEU A 166 16.69 -26.20 -17.30
C LEU A 166 17.96 -25.72 -18.02
N ASP A 167 19.05 -26.49 -17.99
CA ASP A 167 20.27 -26.15 -18.73
C ASP A 167 19.91 -26.04 -20.24
N PRO A 168 19.86 -24.82 -20.82
CA PRO A 168 19.39 -24.65 -22.19
C PRO A 168 20.33 -25.35 -23.18
N HIS A 169 21.61 -25.44 -22.83
CA HIS A 169 22.61 -26.09 -23.64
C HIS A 169 22.44 -27.62 -23.66
N PHE A 170 22.07 -28.24 -22.54
CA PHE A 170 21.69 -29.65 -22.46
C PHE A 170 20.44 -29.92 -23.31
N LEU A 171 19.43 -29.06 -23.24
CA LEU A 171 18.22 -29.19 -24.07
C LEU A 171 18.55 -29.11 -25.55
N PHE A 172 19.25 -28.07 -26.00
CA PHE A 172 19.62 -27.92 -27.41
C PHE A 172 20.51 -29.06 -27.91
N ASN A 173 21.48 -29.50 -27.11
CA ASN A 173 22.34 -30.62 -27.49
C ASN A 173 21.56 -31.93 -27.58
N SER A 174 20.64 -32.19 -26.65
CA SER A 174 19.79 -33.38 -26.68
C SER A 174 18.87 -33.38 -27.90
N LEU A 175 18.32 -32.22 -28.28
CA LEU A 175 17.51 -32.10 -29.49
C LEU A 175 18.33 -32.35 -30.77
N ASN A 176 19.59 -31.92 -30.82
CA ASN A 176 20.46 -32.19 -31.96
C ASN A 176 20.76 -33.69 -32.11
N VAL A 177 21.07 -34.39 -31.01
CA VAL A 177 21.27 -35.85 -31.00
C VAL A 177 19.98 -36.58 -31.39
N LEU A 178 18.84 -36.14 -30.87
CA LEU A 178 17.55 -36.70 -31.27
C LEU A 178 17.29 -36.53 -32.77
N SER A 179 17.59 -35.35 -33.32
CA SER A 179 17.41 -35.06 -34.74
C SER A 179 18.26 -35.98 -35.62
N SER A 180 19.51 -36.29 -35.25
CA SER A 180 20.33 -37.24 -36.01
C SER A 180 19.81 -38.67 -35.88
N LEU A 181 19.37 -39.07 -34.68
CA LEU A 181 18.81 -40.40 -34.44
C LEU A 181 17.50 -40.66 -35.19
N ILE A 182 16.67 -39.63 -35.46
CA ILE A 182 15.43 -39.79 -36.22
C ILE A 182 15.70 -40.33 -37.63
N ASP A 183 16.74 -39.82 -38.29
CA ASP A 183 17.09 -40.22 -39.65
C ASP A 183 17.93 -41.52 -39.68
N GLU A 184 18.82 -41.72 -38.70
CA GLU A 184 19.72 -42.88 -38.65
C GLU A 184 19.08 -44.14 -38.05
N ASN A 185 18.38 -43.99 -36.93
CA ASN A 185 17.77 -45.11 -36.20
C ASN A 185 16.52 -44.65 -35.42
N PRO A 186 15.34 -44.69 -36.05
CA PRO A 186 14.08 -44.24 -35.45
C PRO A 186 13.74 -44.90 -34.11
N HIS A 187 14.16 -46.15 -33.89
CA HIS A 187 13.93 -46.85 -32.63
C HIS A 187 14.75 -46.25 -31.50
N LYS A 188 16.06 -46.02 -31.73
CA LYS A 188 16.93 -45.33 -30.76
C LYS A 188 16.45 -43.89 -30.50
N ALA A 189 15.91 -43.20 -31.50
CA ALA A 189 15.30 -41.88 -31.30
C ALA A 189 14.11 -41.91 -30.33
N GLN A 190 13.27 -42.95 -30.39
CA GLN A 190 12.16 -43.13 -29.44
C GLN A 190 12.67 -43.39 -28.01
N GLU A 191 13.66 -44.26 -27.85
CA GLU A 191 14.30 -44.54 -26.56
C GLU A 191 14.96 -43.28 -25.97
N PHE A 192 15.71 -42.55 -26.79
CA PHE A 192 16.35 -41.29 -26.39
C PHE A 192 15.33 -40.24 -25.96
N THR A 193 14.20 -40.12 -26.68
CA THR A 193 13.10 -39.22 -26.30
C THR A 193 12.49 -39.62 -24.95
N ALA A 194 12.31 -40.91 -24.70
CA ALA A 194 11.79 -41.42 -23.43
C ALA A 194 12.75 -41.13 -22.27
N SER A 195 14.05 -41.39 -22.44
CA SER A 195 15.09 -41.07 -21.44
C SER A 195 15.17 -39.57 -21.18
N MET A 196 15.11 -38.74 -22.23
CA MET A 196 15.04 -37.27 -22.09
C MET A 196 13.82 -36.85 -21.26
N SER A 197 12.65 -37.42 -21.51
CA SER A 197 11.44 -37.13 -20.72
C SER A 197 11.58 -37.52 -19.25
N LYS A 198 12.24 -38.65 -18.95
CA LYS A 198 12.53 -39.10 -17.57
C LYS A 198 13.47 -38.14 -16.85
N ILE A 199 14.55 -37.70 -17.49
CA ILE A 199 15.52 -36.73 -16.94
C ILE A 199 14.82 -35.43 -16.56
N TYR A 200 14.06 -34.84 -17.48
CA TYR A 200 13.35 -33.59 -17.19
C TYR A 200 12.29 -33.75 -16.10
N ARG A 201 11.58 -34.88 -16.07
CA ARG A 201 10.60 -35.14 -15.00
C ARG A 201 11.27 -35.26 -13.64
N TYR A 202 12.41 -35.95 -13.55
CA TYR A 202 13.17 -36.05 -12.31
C TYR A 202 13.65 -34.68 -11.81
N ILE A 203 14.27 -33.89 -12.69
CA ILE A 203 14.73 -32.53 -12.36
C ILE A 203 13.58 -31.68 -11.84
N LEU A 204 12.40 -31.74 -12.47
CA LEU A 204 11.23 -30.95 -12.06
C LEU A 204 10.59 -31.45 -10.76
N ASP A 205 10.47 -32.77 -10.57
CA ASP A 205 9.79 -33.39 -9.42
C ASP A 205 10.63 -33.39 -8.14
N LYS A 206 11.95 -33.44 -8.26
CA LYS A 206 12.87 -33.54 -7.12
C LYS A 206 13.51 -32.22 -6.72
N LYS A 207 13.30 -31.13 -7.48
CA LYS A 207 13.94 -29.81 -7.24
C LYS A 207 13.71 -29.21 -5.83
N ASP A 208 12.52 -29.45 -5.26
CA ASP A 208 12.10 -28.84 -3.99
C ASP A 208 12.31 -29.82 -2.82
N LYS A 209 12.90 -30.99 -3.07
CA LYS A 209 13.23 -31.97 -2.03
C LYS A 209 14.62 -31.68 -1.47
N GLU A 210 14.73 -31.67 -0.14
CA GLU A 210 16.04 -31.54 0.53
C GLU A 210 16.89 -32.81 0.36
N LEU A 211 16.24 -33.97 0.29
CA LEU A 211 16.89 -35.28 0.20
C LEU A 211 16.06 -36.25 -0.67
N VAL A 212 16.76 -37.10 -1.42
CA VAL A 212 16.23 -38.23 -2.20
C VAL A 212 16.97 -39.50 -1.81
N SER A 213 16.38 -40.66 -2.06
CA SER A 213 17.11 -41.92 -1.84
C SER A 213 18.24 -42.05 -2.86
N VAL A 214 19.35 -42.69 -2.47
CA VAL A 214 20.45 -43.01 -3.38
C VAL A 214 19.97 -43.87 -4.55
N GLU A 215 19.01 -44.78 -4.32
CA GLU A 215 18.37 -45.55 -5.39
C GLU A 215 17.71 -44.66 -6.46
N GLU A 216 16.88 -43.69 -6.05
CA GLU A 216 16.24 -42.75 -6.99
C GLU A 216 17.27 -41.90 -7.76
N GLU A 217 18.37 -41.50 -7.10
CA GLU A 217 19.43 -40.72 -7.72
C GLU A 217 20.28 -41.56 -8.68
N LEU A 218 20.49 -42.84 -8.37
CA LEU A 218 21.17 -43.79 -9.26
C LEU A 218 20.35 -44.08 -10.51
N ASP A 219 19.03 -44.30 -10.38
CA ASP A 219 18.15 -44.48 -11.54
C ASP A 219 18.20 -43.26 -12.48
N PHE A 220 18.28 -42.06 -11.90
CA PHE A 220 18.47 -40.83 -12.64
C PHE A 220 19.84 -40.77 -13.33
N ALA A 221 20.91 -41.08 -12.61
CA ALA A 221 22.28 -41.07 -13.15
C ALA A 221 22.47 -42.10 -14.28
N GLU A 222 21.91 -43.31 -14.14
CA GLU A 222 21.91 -44.33 -15.18
C GLU A 222 21.20 -43.84 -16.44
N THR A 223 19.98 -43.29 -16.30
CA THR A 223 19.23 -42.72 -17.43
C THR A 223 20.00 -41.58 -18.10
N TYR A 224 20.73 -40.77 -17.34
CA TYR A 224 21.53 -39.66 -17.86
C TYR A 224 22.76 -40.17 -18.63
N CYS A 225 23.43 -41.18 -18.08
CA CYS A 225 24.54 -41.87 -18.72
C CYS A 225 24.13 -42.56 -20.02
N GLU A 226 22.95 -43.18 -20.08
CA GLU A 226 22.40 -43.72 -21.34
C GLU A 226 22.27 -42.64 -22.42
N MET A 227 21.79 -41.45 -22.06
CA MET A 227 21.71 -40.32 -23.00
C MET A 227 23.09 -39.85 -23.46
N LEU A 228 24.09 -39.84 -22.55
CA LEU A 228 25.47 -39.51 -22.91
C LEU A 228 26.09 -40.57 -23.83
N SER A 229 25.85 -41.85 -23.56
CA SER A 229 26.31 -42.95 -24.43
C SER A 229 25.68 -42.87 -25.82
N ALA A 230 24.42 -42.46 -25.95
CA ALA A 230 23.81 -42.21 -27.26
C ALA A 230 24.47 -41.03 -28.02
N ARG A 231 25.05 -40.06 -27.30
CA ARG A 231 25.75 -38.91 -27.88
C ARG A 231 27.20 -39.20 -28.27
N PHE A 232 27.91 -39.95 -27.43
CA PHE A 232 29.34 -40.20 -27.57
C PHE A 232 29.67 -41.59 -28.13
N GLU A 233 28.63 -42.40 -28.37
CA GLU A 233 28.73 -43.77 -28.87
C GLU A 233 29.76 -44.58 -28.08
N ASP A 234 30.68 -45.25 -28.78
CA ASP A 234 31.72 -46.09 -28.17
C ASP A 234 32.84 -45.31 -27.48
N SER A 235 32.78 -43.97 -27.47
CA SER A 235 33.82 -43.13 -26.86
C SER A 235 33.75 -43.08 -25.33
N ILE A 236 32.63 -43.49 -24.72
CA ILE A 236 32.42 -43.45 -23.27
C ILE A 236 31.70 -44.71 -22.79
N SER A 237 32.20 -45.30 -21.70
CA SER A 237 31.56 -46.42 -20.99
C SER A 237 31.37 -46.04 -19.53
N PHE A 238 30.19 -46.35 -19.00
CA PHE A 238 29.82 -46.08 -17.60
C PHE A 238 29.75 -47.39 -16.82
N HIS A 239 30.31 -47.40 -15.62
CA HIS A 239 30.26 -48.52 -14.69
C HIS A 239 29.85 -48.03 -13.31
N PHE A 240 28.78 -48.61 -12.76
CA PHE A 240 28.24 -48.27 -11.45
C PHE A 240 28.51 -49.43 -10.48
N GLU A 241 29.26 -49.16 -9.42
CA GLU A 241 29.54 -50.13 -8.34
C GLU A 241 29.04 -49.53 -7.02
N ILE A 242 27.96 -50.08 -6.48
CA ILE A 242 27.30 -49.60 -5.26
C ILE A 242 27.01 -50.76 -4.32
N GLU A 243 27.37 -50.60 -3.05
CA GLU A 243 27.00 -51.53 -1.98
C GLU A 243 25.48 -51.52 -1.74
N PRO A 244 24.81 -52.69 -1.62
CA PRO A 244 23.37 -52.78 -1.48
C PRO A 244 22.81 -52.00 -0.28
N GLU A 245 23.57 -51.87 0.81
CA GLU A 245 23.17 -51.13 2.00
C GLU A 245 23.06 -49.62 1.73
N VAL A 246 23.83 -49.08 0.78
CA VAL A 246 23.91 -47.63 0.49
C VAL A 246 22.74 -47.15 -0.35
N LYS A 247 22.08 -48.03 -1.12
CA LYS A 247 20.93 -47.67 -1.97
C LYS A 247 19.76 -47.03 -1.19
N LYS A 248 19.61 -47.37 0.10
CA LYS A 248 18.56 -46.84 0.97
C LYS A 248 18.98 -45.57 1.73
N ALA A 249 20.23 -45.15 1.62
CA ALA A 249 20.69 -43.89 2.19
C ALA A 249 20.05 -42.69 1.46
N PHE A 250 20.15 -41.51 2.07
CA PHE A 250 19.64 -40.28 1.50
C PHE A 250 20.78 -39.38 1.08
N ILE A 251 20.63 -38.75 -0.09
CA ILE A 251 21.59 -37.82 -0.68
C ILE A 251 20.86 -36.57 -1.19
N VAL A 252 21.61 -35.49 -1.39
CA VAL A 252 21.11 -34.27 -2.04
C VAL A 252 20.80 -34.60 -3.51
N PRO A 253 19.64 -34.21 -4.06
CA PRO A 253 19.32 -34.48 -5.46
C PRO A 253 20.27 -33.73 -6.41
N LEU A 254 20.48 -34.32 -7.59
CA LEU A 254 21.36 -33.80 -8.66
C LEU A 254 22.82 -33.65 -8.22
N SER A 255 23.34 -34.62 -7.45
CA SER A 255 24.69 -34.54 -6.86
C SER A 255 25.64 -35.70 -7.20
N LEU A 256 25.13 -36.78 -7.80
CA LEU A 256 25.94 -37.89 -8.34
C LEU A 256 26.58 -37.56 -9.69
#